data_AF-A0A349E3V8-F1
#
_entry.id   AF-A0A349E3V8-F1
#
_cell.length_a   1.000
_cell.length_b   1.000
_cell.length_c   1.000
_cell.angle_alpha   90.00
_cell.angle_beta   90.00
_cell.angle_gamma   90.00
#
_symmetry.space_group_name_H-M   'P 1'
#
loop_
_entity.id
_entity.type
_entity.pdbx_description
1 polymer ?
#
loop_
_entity_poly.entity_id
_entity_poly.type
_entity_poly.pdbx_seq_one_letter_code
_entity_poly.pdbx_strand_id
1 'polypeptide(L)'
;MEQMNEIWEIYRSCWSERNSTKRVNQLSTIMSDDFQYKDPNIELIGFEQLSNYMQEFQNQFEGASFEITDFNVHHDSIMANWNMISSTQEVMVNGVDFARFERGKLKQITGFFKED
;
A
#
# COMPACT_ATOMS: atom_id res chain seq x y z
N MET A 1 -5.14 14.08 -10.48
CA MET A 1 -4.50 14.30 -9.16
C MET A 1 -5.46 13.88 -8.05
N GLU A 2 -6.64 14.50 -7.88
CA GLU A 2 -7.63 14.07 -6.86
C GLU A 2 -7.95 12.57 -6.90
N GLN A 3 -8.25 12.01 -8.08
CA GLN A 3 -8.50 10.57 -8.24
C GLN A 3 -7.32 9.67 -7.78
N MET A 4 -6.07 10.10 -8.00
CA MET A 4 -4.90 9.31 -7.59
C MET A 4 -4.75 9.31 -6.07
N ASN A 5 -5.08 10.43 -5.42
CA ASN A 5 -5.10 10.52 -3.96
C ASN A 5 -6.17 9.60 -3.37
N GLU A 6 -7.37 9.58 -3.96
CA GLU A 6 -8.45 8.68 -3.54
C GLU A 6 -8.05 7.20 -3.70
N ILE A 7 -7.45 6.84 -4.84
CA ILE A 7 -6.94 5.48 -5.07
C ILE A 7 -5.86 5.12 -4.04
N TRP A 8 -4.94 6.05 -3.76
CA TRP A 8 -3.89 5.84 -2.76
C TRP A 8 -4.48 5.60 -1.37
N GLU A 9 -5.46 6.39 -0.96
CA GLU A 9 -6.11 6.22 0.35
C GLU A 9 -6.85 4.89 0.46
N ILE A 10 -7.51 4.43 -0.62
CA ILE A 10 -8.11 3.09 -0.65
C ILE A 10 -7.02 2.03 -0.48
N TYR A 11 -5.93 2.10 -1.26
CA TYR A 11 -4.79 1.17 -1.14
C TYR A 11 -4.21 1.16 0.28
N ARG A 12 -3.92 2.33 0.85
CA ARG A 12 -3.38 2.47 2.21
C ARG A 12 -4.32 1.85 3.24
N SER A 13 -5.62 2.11 3.14
CA SER A 13 -6.61 1.55 4.07
C SER A 13 -6.70 0.03 4.03
N CYS A 14 -6.36 -0.60 2.89
CA CYS A 14 -6.37 -2.06 2.75
C CYS A 14 -5.35 -2.76 3.65
N TRP A 15 -4.25 -2.08 4.03
CA TRP A 15 -3.28 -2.61 4.99
C TRP A 15 -3.88 -2.83 6.39
N SER A 16 -4.99 -2.17 6.73
CA SER A 16 -5.70 -2.31 8.01
C SER A 16 -7.03 -3.07 7.88
N GLU A 17 -7.45 -3.44 6.67
CA GLU A 17 -8.68 -4.21 6.45
C GLU A 17 -8.44 -5.69 6.79
N ARG A 18 -9.23 -6.25 7.72
CA ARG A 18 -9.09 -7.65 8.18
C ARG A 18 -9.94 -8.63 7.38
N ASN A 19 -10.96 -8.15 6.66
CA ASN A 19 -11.80 -8.98 5.81
C ASN A 19 -11.15 -9.15 4.42
N SER A 20 -10.61 -10.34 4.16
CA SER A 20 -9.91 -10.65 2.90
C SER A 20 -10.78 -10.44 1.65
N THR A 21 -12.04 -10.86 1.68
CA THR A 21 -12.96 -10.68 0.54
C THR A 21 -13.20 -9.20 0.25
N LYS A 22 -13.42 -8.38 1.28
CA LYS A 22 -13.59 -6.94 1.12
C LYS A 22 -12.31 -6.30 0.57
N ARG A 23 -11.15 -6.67 1.11
CA ARG A 23 -9.84 -6.18 0.67
C ARG A 23 -9.57 -6.51 -0.81
N VAL A 24 -9.78 -7.75 -1.23
CA VAL A 24 -9.63 -8.16 -2.64
C VAL A 24 -10.55 -7.35 -3.55
N ASN A 25 -11.83 -7.19 -3.18
CA ASN A 25 -12.78 -6.40 -3.96
C ASN A 25 -12.35 -4.92 -4.08
N GLN A 26 -11.83 -4.32 -3.02
CA GLN A 26 -11.32 -2.94 -3.06
C GLN A 26 -10.09 -2.85 -3.98
N LEU A 27 -9.10 -3.72 -3.79
CA LEU A 27 -7.89 -3.73 -4.60
C LEU A 27 -8.18 -3.94 -6.09
N SER A 28 -9.09 -4.86 -6.45
CA SER A 28 -9.44 -5.12 -7.86
C SER A 28 -10.09 -3.91 -8.56
N THR A 29 -10.74 -3.02 -7.81
CA THR A 29 -11.34 -1.80 -8.38
C THR A 29 -10.29 -0.75 -8.74
N ILE A 30 -9.21 -0.66 -7.95
CA ILE A 30 -8.21 0.40 -8.10
C ILE A 30 -6.95 -0.04 -8.84
N MET A 31 -6.67 -1.35 -8.92
CA MET A 31 -5.45 -1.91 -9.53
C MET A 31 -5.69 -2.47 -10.94
N SER A 32 -4.63 -2.38 -11.77
CA SER A 32 -4.53 -3.19 -12.99
C SER A 32 -4.38 -4.68 -12.66
N ASP A 33 -4.82 -5.57 -13.57
CA ASP A 33 -4.79 -7.01 -13.34
C ASP A 33 -3.35 -7.54 -13.19
N ASP A 34 -2.40 -6.90 -13.86
CA ASP A 34 -0.96 -7.17 -13.84
C ASP A 34 -0.19 -6.10 -13.02
N PHE A 35 -0.82 -5.61 -11.95
CA PHE A 35 -0.20 -4.74 -10.96
C PHE A 35 1.03 -5.41 -10.32
N GLN A 36 2.08 -4.62 -10.06
CA GLN A 36 3.31 -5.11 -9.43
C GLN A 36 3.58 -4.39 -8.10
N TYR A 37 3.89 -5.16 -7.06
CA TYR A 37 4.34 -4.64 -5.78
C TYR A 37 5.74 -5.14 -5.48
N LYS A 38 6.62 -4.25 -5.04
CA LYS A 38 7.97 -4.58 -4.59
C LYS A 38 8.32 -3.77 -3.37
N ASP A 39 8.89 -4.41 -2.38
CA ASP A 39 9.54 -3.77 -1.24
C ASP A 39 10.86 -4.54 -0.94
N PRO A 40 11.63 -4.19 0.10
CA PRO A 40 12.82 -4.95 0.49
C PRO A 40 12.59 -6.44 0.80
N ASN A 41 11.37 -6.82 1.16
CA ASN A 41 11.02 -8.14 1.67
C ASN A 41 10.44 -9.06 0.60
N ILE A 42 9.74 -8.51 -0.40
CA ILE A 42 8.97 -9.30 -1.36
C ILE A 42 8.78 -8.61 -2.71
N GLU A 43 8.57 -9.43 -3.74
CA GLU A 43 8.06 -9.03 -5.05
C GLU A 43 6.80 -9.85 -5.38
N LEU A 44 5.71 -9.16 -5.74
CA LEU A 44 4.39 -9.73 -5.96
C LEU A 44 3.75 -9.23 -7.26
N ILE A 45 2.87 -10.05 -7.84
CA ILE A 45 2.06 -9.70 -9.01
C ILE A 45 0.57 -9.91 -8.70
N GLY A 46 -0.23 -8.89 -8.96
CA GLY A 46 -1.67 -8.91 -8.83
C GLY A 46 -2.19 -8.67 -7.40
N PHE A 47 -3.46 -8.29 -7.31
CA PHE A 47 -4.09 -7.90 -6.05
C PHE A 47 -4.34 -9.06 -5.08
N GLU A 48 -4.46 -10.30 -5.57
CA GLU A 48 -4.64 -11.48 -4.70
C GLU A 48 -3.38 -11.75 -3.86
N GLN A 49 -2.20 -11.72 -4.51
CA GLN A 49 -0.93 -11.93 -3.81
C GLN A 49 -0.67 -10.81 -2.79
N LEU A 50 -0.90 -9.55 -3.18
CA LEU A 50 -0.79 -8.42 -2.27
C LEU A 50 -1.77 -8.53 -1.08
N SER A 51 -3.01 -8.96 -1.33
CA SER A 51 -4.01 -9.16 -0.26
C SER A 51 -3.58 -10.23 0.74
N ASN A 52 -2.90 -11.28 0.29
CA ASN A 52 -2.35 -12.31 1.17
C ASN A 52 -1.19 -11.74 2.00
N TYR A 53 -0.29 -10.96 1.38
CA TYR A 53 0.81 -10.31 2.11
C TYR A 53 0.30 -9.31 3.16
N MET A 54 -0.73 -8.52 2.85
CA MET A 54 -1.41 -7.66 3.83
C MET A 54 -2.03 -8.45 4.99
N GLN A 55 -2.50 -9.68 4.76
CA GLN A 55 -2.99 -10.56 5.82
C GLN A 55 -1.85 -11.01 6.74
N GLU A 56 -0.72 -11.43 6.16
CA GLU A 56 0.48 -11.85 6.89
C GLU A 56 1.02 -10.69 7.73
N PHE A 57 1.10 -9.50 7.15
CA PHE A 57 1.43 -8.27 7.87
C PHE A 57 0.53 -8.06 9.09
N GLN A 58 -0.80 -8.14 8.93
CA GLN A 58 -1.72 -7.97 10.05
C GLN A 58 -1.70 -9.13 11.06
N ASN A 59 -1.18 -10.30 10.69
CA ASN A 59 -0.96 -11.40 11.62
C ASN A 59 0.31 -11.19 12.45
N GLN A 60 1.35 -10.60 11.86
CA GLN A 60 2.62 -10.29 12.52
C GLN A 60 2.53 -9.02 13.37
N PHE A 61 1.85 -8.00 12.87
CA PHE A 61 1.73 -6.68 13.48
C PHE A 61 0.25 -6.32 13.69
N GLU A 62 -0.38 -7.02 14.63
CA GLU A 62 -1.81 -6.89 14.85
C GLU A 62 -2.23 -5.44 15.17
N GLY A 63 -3.14 -4.91 14.34
CA GLY A 63 -3.67 -3.56 14.49
C GLY A 63 -2.72 -2.45 14.05
N ALA A 64 -1.57 -2.79 13.45
CA ALA A 64 -0.70 -1.80 12.85
C ALA A 64 -1.34 -1.15 11.61
N SER A 65 -0.91 0.06 11.29
CA SER A 65 -1.36 0.80 10.12
C SER A 65 -0.27 1.73 9.59
N PHE A 66 -0.53 2.39 8.47
CA PHE A 66 0.39 3.33 7.85
C PHE A 66 -0.19 4.75 7.92
N GLU A 67 0.55 5.65 8.55
CA GLU A 67 0.30 7.09 8.57
C GLU A 67 1.17 7.76 7.49
N ILE A 68 0.55 8.56 6.61
CA ILE A 68 1.27 9.29 5.56
C ILE A 68 1.80 10.60 6.14
N THR A 69 3.11 10.81 6.06
CA THR A 69 3.79 11.98 6.63
C THR A 69 4.09 13.06 5.58
N ASP A 70 4.28 12.65 4.33
CA ASP A 70 4.41 13.54 3.18
C ASP A 70 3.91 12.83 1.93
N PHE A 71 3.31 13.59 1.02
CA PHE A 71 2.63 13.06 -0.15
C PHE A 71 2.76 14.02 -1.33
N ASN A 72 3.32 13.51 -2.43
CA ASN A 72 3.49 14.29 -3.66
C ASN A 72 2.94 13.51 -4.86
N VAL A 73 2.25 14.21 -5.74
CA VAL A 73 1.62 13.65 -6.93
C VAL A 73 1.89 14.55 -8.13
N HIS A 74 2.30 13.93 -9.23
CA HIS A 74 2.38 14.60 -10.52
C HIS A 74 2.24 13.59 -11.64
N HIS A 75 1.70 14.02 -12.78
CA HIS A 75 1.50 13.15 -13.95
C HIS A 75 0.82 11.83 -13.54
N ASP A 76 1.52 10.71 -13.71
CA ASP A 76 1.13 9.33 -13.43
C ASP A 76 1.84 8.74 -12.21
N SER A 77 2.40 9.59 -11.32
CA SER A 77 3.29 9.17 -10.23
C SER A 77 2.88 9.71 -8.87
N ILE A 78 3.14 8.91 -7.84
CA ILE A 78 3.05 9.27 -6.43
C ILE A 78 4.39 9.01 -5.75
N MET A 79 4.76 9.88 -4.82
CA MET A 79 5.69 9.58 -3.72
C MET A 79 4.93 9.76 -2.40
N ALA A 80 4.95 8.75 -1.54
CA ALA A 80 4.32 8.79 -0.22
C ALA A 80 5.31 8.37 0.85
N ASN A 81 5.72 9.31 1.69
CA ASN A 81 6.47 9.01 2.91
C ASN A 81 5.48 8.56 3.99
N TRP A 82 5.85 7.54 4.75
CA TRP A 82 4.96 6.94 5.73
C TRP A 82 5.67 6.51 7.00
N ASN A 83 4.90 6.46 8.08
CA ASN A 83 5.24 5.78 9.33
C ASN A 83 4.34 4.55 9.47
N MET A 84 4.94 3.38 9.70
CA MET A 84 4.23 2.22 10.22
C MET A 84 4.03 2.44 11.71
N ILE A 85 2.77 2.57 12.13
CA ILE A 85 2.39 2.78 13.52
C ILE A 85 1.75 1.52 14.10
N SER A 86 2.05 1.22 15.35
CA SER A 86 1.44 0.11 16.09
C SER A 86 -0.02 0.42 16.45
N SER A 87 -0.72 -0.57 17.00
CA SER A 87 -2.07 -0.37 17.55
C SER A 87 -2.13 0.62 18.73
N THR A 88 -0.99 0.91 19.36
CA THR A 88 -0.84 1.92 20.42
C THR A 88 -0.31 3.27 19.90
N GLN A 89 -0.25 3.47 18.58
CA GLN A 89 0.25 4.67 17.90
C GLN A 89 1.76 4.93 18.09
N GLU A 90 2.55 3.90 18.38
CA GLU A 90 4.01 4.01 18.40
C GLU A 90 4.56 3.83 16.97
N VAL A 91 5.47 4.70 16.56
CA VAL A 91 6.17 4.58 15.27
C VAL A 91 7.18 3.44 15.35
N MET A 92 6.99 2.42 14.51
CA MET A 92 7.85 1.24 14.47
C MET A 92 8.89 1.32 13.36
N VAL A 93 8.48 1.73 12.16
CA VAL A 93 9.32 1.83 10.97
C VAL A 93 8.88 3.03 10.15
N ASN A 94 9.82 3.73 9.52
CA ASN A 94 9.52 4.75 8.50
C ASN A 94 9.97 4.27 7.12
N GLY A 95 9.25 4.71 6.09
CA GLY A 95 9.55 4.33 4.72
C GLY A 95 8.98 5.29 3.70
N VAL A 96 9.19 4.95 2.43
CA VAL A 96 8.67 5.68 1.29
C VAL A 96 8.23 4.72 0.21
N ASP A 97 7.05 4.96 -0.35
CA ASP A 97 6.54 4.24 -1.51
C ASP A 97 6.50 5.16 -2.72
N PHE A 98 6.95 4.65 -3.86
CA PHE A 98 6.73 5.25 -5.18
C PHE A 98 5.68 4.45 -5.94
N ALA A 99 4.63 5.12 -6.40
CA ALA A 99 3.54 4.49 -7.13
C ALA A 99 3.44 5.02 -8.56
N ARG A 100 3.09 4.16 -9.51
CA ARG A 100 2.85 4.51 -10.91
C ARG A 100 1.45 4.08 -11.32
N PHE A 101 0.80 4.91 -12.14
CA PHE A 101 -0.55 4.70 -12.64
C PHE A 101 -0.53 4.49 -14.14
N GLU A 102 -1.43 3.64 -14.62
CA GLU A 102 -1.68 3.46 -16.05
C GLU A 102 -3.18 3.38 -16.28
N ARG A 103 -3.68 4.17 -17.23
CA ARG A 103 -5.12 4.21 -17.61
C ARG A 103 -6.06 4.39 -16.40
N GLY A 104 -5.66 5.24 -15.45
CA GLY A 104 -6.44 5.55 -14.25
C GLY A 104 -6.44 4.46 -13.17
N LYS A 105 -5.62 3.42 -13.32
CA LYS A 105 -5.45 2.36 -12.32
C LYS A 105 -4.02 2.33 -11.77
N LEU A 106 -3.88 1.83 -10.56
CA LEU A 106 -2.59 1.59 -9.95
C LEU A 106 -1.89 0.42 -10.66
N LYS A 107 -0.68 0.70 -11.15
CA LYS A 107 0.08 -0.22 -12.01
C LYS A 107 1.29 -0.81 -11.29
N GLN A 108 1.97 -0.01 -10.48
CA GLN A 108 3.14 -0.46 -9.75
C GLN A 108 3.29 0.31 -8.45
N ILE A 109 3.76 -0.37 -7.40
CA ILE A 109 4.34 0.24 -6.21
C ILE A 109 5.75 -0.30 -5.99
N THR A 110 6.67 0.58 -5.60
CA THR A 110 8.01 0.23 -5.16
C THR A 110 8.30 0.94 -3.84
N GLY A 111 8.33 0.17 -2.76
CA GLY A 111 8.56 0.62 -1.39
C GLY A 111 10.03 0.52 -0.98
N PHE A 112 10.43 1.44 -0.11
CA PHE A 112 11.76 1.49 0.48
C PHE A 112 11.64 1.76 1.98
N PHE A 113 12.25 0.89 2.77
CA PHE A 113 12.49 1.06 4.20
C PHE A 113 13.75 0.26 4.55
N LYS A 114 14.27 0.46 5.77
CA LYS A 114 15.36 -0.35 6.28
C LYS A 114 14.79 -1.36 7.26
N GLU A 115 15.25 -2.60 7.17
CA GLU A 115 15.20 -3.51 8.30
C GLU A 115 16.32 -3.10 9.27
N ASP A 116 16.02 -3.03 10.56
CA ASP A 116 17.03 -2.84 11.61
C ASP A 116 17.77 -4.15 11.92
#